data_AF-A0A354HU87-F1
#
_entry.id   AF-A0A354HU87-F1
#
_cell.length_a   1.000
_cell.length_b   1.000
_cell.length_c   1.000
_cell.angle_alpha   90.00
_cell.angle_beta   90.00
_cell.angle_gamma   90.00
#
_symmetry.space_group_name_H-M   'P 1'
#
loop_
_entity.id
_entity.type
_entity.pdbx_description
1 polymer ?
#
loop_
_entity_poly.entity_id
_entity_poly.type
_entity_poly.pdbx_seq_one_letter_code
_entity_poly.pdbx_strand_id
1 'polypeptide(L)' 'MARRELWSWFKTLILAVILALLIREYVLAFYVVDGSSMLPTLHDGQMVAVNKLVY' A
#
# COMPACT_ATOMS: atom_id res chain seq x y z
N MET A 1 -0.46 -8.80 36.22
CA MET A 1 0.56 -8.54 35.17
C MET A 1 -0.03 -8.65 33.76
N ALA A 2 -0.64 -9.78 33.37
CA ALA A 2 -1.14 -10.04 32.01
C ALA A 2 -2.05 -8.96 31.38
N ARG A 3 -2.96 -8.32 32.14
CA ARG A 3 -3.86 -7.28 31.60
C ARG A 3 -3.15 -6.04 31.04
N ARG A 4 -2.03 -5.62 31.63
CA ARG A 4 -1.27 -4.45 31.15
C ARG A 4 -0.49 -4.76 29.88
N GLU A 5 0.02 -5.98 29.80
CA GLU A 5 0.80 -6.45 28.65
C GLU A 5 -0.10 -6.62 27.43
N LEU A 6 -1.25 -7.29 27.58
CA LEU A 6 -2.29 -7.37 26.54
C LEU A 6 -2.71 -5.99 26.02
N TRP A 7 -2.84 -5.00 26.90
CA TRP A 7 -3.18 -3.63 26.51
C TRP A 7 -2.07 -2.94 25.71
N SER A 8 -0.80 -3.21 26.04
CA SER A 8 0.36 -2.71 25.29
C SER A 8 0.45 -3.32 23.90
N TRP A 9 0.26 -4.64 23.81
CA TRP A 9 0.23 -5.36 22.54
C TRP A 9 -0.91 -4.88 21.64
N PHE A 10 -2.09 -4.65 22.20
CA PHE A 10 -3.23 -4.15 21.45
C PHE A 10 -2.97 -2.77 20.82
N LYS A 11 -2.41 -1.83 21.58
CA LYS A 11 -2.02 -0.51 21.05
C LYS A 11 -0.98 -0.61 19.94
N THR A 12 -0.02 -1.51 20.09
CA THR A 12 1.03 -1.75 19.09
C THR A 12 0.43 -2.30 17.79
N LEU A 13 -0.48 -3.28 17.91
CA LEU A 13 -1.16 -3.86 16.76
C LEU A 13 -2.01 -2.82 16.03
N ILE A 14 -2.76 -1.97 16.76
CA ILE A 14 -3.53 -0.88 16.17
C ILE A 14 -2.62 0.05 15.37
N LEU A 15 -1.50 0.47 15.95
CA LEU A 15 -0.56 1.37 15.27
C LEU A 15 0.01 0.72 14.00
N ALA A 16 0.36 -0.56 14.05
CA ALA A 16 0.86 -1.30 12.89
C ALA A 16 -0.20 -1.38 11.77
N VAL A 17 -1.46 -1.63 12.12
CA VAL A 17 -2.57 -1.67 11.14
C VAL A 17 -2.79 -0.31 10.50
N ILE A 18 -2.79 0.77 11.28
CA ILE A 18 -2.93 2.14 10.75
C ILE A 18 -1.80 2.46 9.77
N LEU A 19 -0.55 2.16 10.15
CA LEU A 19 0.60 2.37 9.28
C LEU A 19 0.50 1.51 8.00
N ALA A 20 0.08 0.26 8.11
CA ALA A 20 -0.11 -0.62 6.95
C ALA A 20 -1.17 -0.07 5.98
N LEU A 21 -2.28 0.47 6.48
CA LEU A 21 -3.31 1.10 5.65
C LEU A 21 -2.78 2.36 4.95
N LEU A 22 -2.03 3.20 5.68
CA LEU A 22 -1.40 4.38 5.08
C LEU A 22 -0.41 4.01 3.98
N ILE A 23 0.45 3.00 4.22
CA ILE A 23 1.41 2.53 3.22
C ILE A 23 0.68 1.98 1.98
N ARG A 24 -0.38 1.19 2.19
CA ARG A 24 -1.19 0.62 1.11
C ARG A 24 -1.85 1.69 0.23
N GLU A 25 -2.41 2.74 0.82
CA GLU A 25 -3.13 3.76 0.06
C GLU A 25 -2.19 4.78 -0.62
N TYR A 26 -1.13 5.18 0.09
CA TYR A 26 -0.31 6.34 -0.27
C TYR A 26 1.09 6.02 -0.81
N VAL A 27 1.61 4.80 -0.64
CA VAL A 27 2.99 4.49 -1.05
C VAL A 27 3.03 3.69 -2.35
N LEU A 28 2.27 2.60 -2.44
CA LEU A 28 2.30 1.72 -3.61
C LEU A 28 0.89 1.50 -4.14
N ALA A 29 0.68 1.80 -5.41
CA ALA A 29 -0.52 1.40 -6.11
C ALA A 29 -0.17 0.54 -7.32
N PHE A 30 -0.77 -0.64 -7.38
CA PHE A 30 -0.70 -1.52 -8.53
C PHE A 30 -1.84 -1.16 -9.47
N TYR A 31 -1.50 -0.63 -10.64
CA TYR A 31 -2.45 -0.34 -11.70
C TYR A 31 -2.24 -1.30 -12.86
N VAL A 32 -3.32 -1.77 -13.46
CA VAL A 32 -3.29 -2.47 -14.74
C VAL A 32 -3.34 -1.40 -15.82
N VAL A 33 -2.38 -1.42 -16.74
CA VAL A 33 -2.34 -0.47 -17.86
C VAL A 33 -3.45 -0.83 -18.84
N ASP A 34 -4.32 0.14 -19.13
CA ASP A 34 -5.34 0.06 -20.18
C ASP A 34 -4.71 0.50 -21.51
N GLY A 35 -4.57 -0.44 -22.44
CA GLY A 35 -3.55 -0.51 -23.49
C GLY A 35 -3.56 0.49 -24.62
N SER A 36 -4.38 1.54 -24.58
CA SER A 36 -4.47 2.50 -25.69
C SER A 36 -3.70 3.80 -25.48
N SER A 37 -3.36 4.19 -24.25
CA SER A 37 -2.80 5.53 -23.96
C SER A 37 -1.30 5.58 -23.65
N MET A 38 -0.64 4.45 -23.39
CA MET A 38 0.76 4.41 -22.94
C MET A 38 1.76 3.77 -23.94
N LEU A 39 1.34 3.55 -25.19
CA LEU A 39 2.24 3.10 -26.25
C LEU A 39 3.21 4.23 -26.65
N PRO A 40 4.51 3.93 -26.88
CA PRO A 40 5.14 2.61 -26.95
C PRO A 40 5.76 2.10 -25.63
N THR A 41 5.65 2.85 -24.52
CA THR A 41 6.37 2.58 -23.27
C THR A 41 5.80 1.39 -22.48
N LEU A 42 4.48 1.21 -22.49
CA LEU A 42 3.78 0.13 -21.77
C LEU A 42 2.73 -0.53 -22.68
N HIS A 43 2.65 -1.85 -22.60
CA HIS A 43 1.71 -2.70 -23.34
C HIS A 43 0.45 -3.00 -22.50
N ASP A 44 -0.65 -3.25 -23.20
CA ASP A 44 -1.93 -3.62 -22.60
C ASP A 44 -1.81 -4.82 -21.64
N GLY A 45 -2.47 -4.72 -20.49
CA GLY A 45 -2.48 -5.79 -19.49
C GLY A 45 -1.21 -5.91 -18.63
N GLN A 46 -0.23 -5.00 -18.77
CA GLN A 46 0.92 -4.97 -17.87
C GLN A 46 0.53 -4.42 -16.49
N MET A 47 0.95 -5.10 -15.43
CA MET A 47 0.82 -4.62 -14.06
C MET A 47 1.98 -3.68 -13.75
N VAL A 48 1.69 -2.43 -13.41
CA VAL A 48 2.70 -1.44 -13.04
C VAL A 48 2.52 -1.07 -11.59
N ALA A 49 3.59 -1.21 -10.81
CA ALA A 49 3.68 -0.69 -9.45
C ALA A 49 4.13 0.78 -9.52
N VAL A 50 3.23 1.71 -9.23
CA VAL A 50 3.54 3.14 -9.19
C VAL A 50 3.77 3.55 -7.75
N ASN A 51 4.91 4.20 -7.49
CA ASN A 51 5.21 4.81 -6.21
C ASN A 51 4.49 6.16 -6.10
N LYS A 52 3.40 6.20 -5.33
CA LYS A 52 2.58 7.40 -5.12
C LYS A 52 3.26 8.47 -4.25
N LEU A 53 4.38 8.16 -3.58
CA LEU A 53 5.11 9.15 -2.78
C LEU A 53 5.86 10.19 -3.61
N VAL A 54 6.23 9.83 -4.85
CA VAL A 54 7.14 10.62 -5.70
C VAL A 54 6.41 11.24 -6.90
N TYR A 55 5.12 10.90 -7.09
CA TYR A 55 4.26 11.46 -8.14
C TYR A 55 3.23 12.41 -7.53
#